data_AF-A0A699KKW7-F1
#
_entry.id   AF-A0A699KKW7-F1
#
_cell.length_a   1.000
_cell.length_b   1.000
_cell.length_c   1.000
_cell.angle_alpha   90.00
_cell.angle_beta   90.00
_cell.angle_gamma   90.00
#
_symmetry.space_group_name_H-M   'P 1'
#
loop_
_entity.id
_entity.type
_entity.pdbx_description
1 polymer ?
#
loop_
_entity_poly.entity_id
_entity_poly.type
_entity_poly.pdbx_seq_one_letter_code
_entity_poly.pdbx_strand_id
1 'polypeptide(L)'
;MSSYNMSFSKNTISAFTLNDSEDSWAWTVVNKDCFVRDNWINGWSFDWVRNIISGPNASQLALLQNNISAFTLNDSEDSWAWTVGGHSFSVSSARHLIDSRLLPEQGPATRWCNIIPKKINIFVWRALRDRLPTRWNLSRKGIELNSLNYPICDTRIESTFHTI
;
A
#
# COMPACT_ATOMS: atom_id res chain seq x y z
N MET A 1 4.46 8.58 13.81
CA MET A 1 3.38 8.27 12.86
C MET A 1 3.56 9.19 11.66
N SER A 2 4.15 8.70 10.58
CA SER A 2 4.44 9.51 9.40
C SER A 2 3.35 9.28 8.35
N SER A 3 2.48 10.27 8.22
CA SER A 3 1.42 10.33 7.21
C SER A 3 2.05 10.71 5.88
N TYR A 4 2.15 9.76 4.95
CA TYR A 4 2.54 10.06 3.58
C TYR A 4 1.28 10.28 2.76
N ASN A 5 1.02 11.53 2.41
CA ASN A 5 -0.05 11.90 1.49
C ASN A 5 0.32 11.40 0.09
N MET A 6 -0.47 10.45 -0.41
CA MET A 6 -0.47 10.07 -1.80
C MET A 6 -1.42 11.05 -2.50
N SER A 7 -0.86 12.16 -2.99
CA SER A 7 -1.63 13.20 -3.68
C SER A 7 -2.03 12.70 -5.06
N PHE A 8 -3.19 12.08 -5.17
CA PHE A 8 -3.82 11.73 -6.44
C PHE A 8 -4.66 12.91 -6.91
N SER A 9 -4.13 13.72 -7.83
CA SER A 9 -4.98 14.58 -8.65
C SER A 9 -5.50 13.76 -9.83
N LYS A 10 -6.69 13.18 -9.66
CA LYS A 10 -7.49 12.75 -10.81
C LYS A 10 -8.21 13.99 -11.32
N ASN A 11 -7.83 14.52 -12.48
CA ASN A 11 -8.57 15.57 -13.20
C ASN A 11 -9.79 15.00 -13.96
N THR A 12 -10.46 14.07 -13.30
CA THR A 12 -11.85 13.72 -13.57
C THR A 12 -12.40 13.37 -12.21
N ILE A 13 -13.53 13.94 -11.82
CA ILE A 13 -14.36 13.33 -10.77
C ILE A 13 -14.96 12.05 -11.39
N SER A 14 -14.12 11.09 -11.77
CA SER A 14 -14.53 9.71 -11.94
C SER A 14 -14.54 9.16 -10.52
N ALA A 15 -15.76 9.08 -9.98
CA ALA A 15 -16.15 8.45 -8.73
C ALA A 15 -15.09 7.49 -8.17
N PHE A 16 -14.67 7.75 -6.93
CA PHE A 16 -14.01 6.76 -6.11
C PHE A 16 -15.06 5.67 -5.86
N THR A 17 -15.07 4.61 -6.68
CA THR A 17 -15.98 3.47 -6.52
C THR A 17 -15.52 2.66 -5.32
N LEU A 18 -15.97 3.05 -4.13
CA LEU A 18 -16.16 2.13 -3.03
C LEU A 18 -17.58 1.55 -3.16
N ASN A 19 -17.62 0.24 -3.30
CA ASN A 19 -18.81 -0.61 -3.33
C ASN A 19 -19.72 -0.34 -2.13
N ASP A 20 -20.67 0.57 -2.27
CA ASP A 20 -21.89 0.57 -1.45
C ASP A 20 -22.99 1.27 -2.24
N SER A 21 -24.06 0.50 -2.52
CA SER A 21 -25.38 0.90 -3.03
C SER A 21 -25.41 2.06 -4.05
N GLU A 22 -25.71 1.69 -5.29
CA GLU A 22 -26.06 2.54 -6.43
C GLU A 22 -26.68 3.91 -6.05
N ASP A 23 -26.14 4.97 -6.68
CA ASP A 23 -26.76 6.29 -6.92
C ASP A 23 -26.72 7.41 -5.87
N SER A 24 -26.02 7.29 -4.75
CA SER A 24 -26.00 8.39 -3.75
C SER A 24 -25.03 9.55 -4.05
N TRP A 25 -24.16 9.48 -5.07
CA TRP A 25 -23.30 10.61 -5.48
C TRP A 25 -23.74 11.27 -6.80
N ALA A 26 -24.71 10.67 -7.50
CA ALA A 26 -25.18 11.12 -8.82
C ALA A 26 -25.92 12.47 -8.80
N TRP A 27 -26.13 13.07 -7.62
CA TRP A 27 -26.90 14.29 -7.42
C TRP A 27 -26.08 15.49 -6.92
N THR A 28 -24.75 15.43 -6.79
CA THR A 28 -24.02 16.50 -6.09
C THR A 28 -23.66 17.69 -6.98
N VAL A 29 -23.24 17.46 -8.23
CA VAL A 29 -22.78 18.52 -9.16
C VAL A 29 -23.75 18.66 -10.33
N VAL A 30 -24.09 19.90 -10.69
CA VAL A 30 -25.06 20.22 -11.77
C VAL A 30 -24.56 19.75 -13.13
N ASN A 31 -23.28 19.97 -13.42
CA ASN A 31 -22.64 19.53 -14.65
C ASN A 31 -21.69 18.36 -14.37
N LYS A 32 -22.03 17.17 -14.89
CA LYS A 32 -21.21 15.96 -14.71
C LYS A 32 -20.00 15.91 -15.64
N ASP A 33 -20.01 16.71 -16.69
CA ASP A 33 -18.96 16.78 -17.71
C ASP A 33 -18.02 17.98 -17.52
N CYS A 34 -18.08 18.67 -16.37
CA CYS A 34 -17.19 19.79 -16.09
C CYS A 34 -15.76 19.31 -15.79
N PHE A 35 -14.77 20.00 -16.34
CA PHE A 35 -13.38 19.82 -15.97
C PHE A 35 -13.05 20.58 -14.67
N VAL A 36 -11.98 20.18 -13.99
CA VAL A 36 -11.49 20.87 -12.78
C VAL A 36 -11.20 22.35 -13.07
N ARG A 37 -10.69 22.67 -14.27
CA ARG A 37 -10.44 24.05 -14.71
C ARG A 37 -11.70 24.92 -14.78
N ASP A 38 -12.86 24.31 -15.07
CA ASP A 38 -14.12 25.04 -15.25
C ASP A 38 -14.66 25.52 -13.89
N ASN A 39 -14.25 24.85 -12.81
CA ASN A 39 -14.57 25.21 -11.44
C ASN A 39 -13.56 26.19 -10.82
N TRP A 40 -12.59 26.69 -11.61
CA TRP A 40 -11.59 27.65 -11.16
C TRP A 40 -11.79 29.01 -11.87
N ILE A 41 -12.65 29.85 -11.30
CA ILE A 41 -12.98 31.18 -11.82
C ILE A 41 -12.63 32.21 -10.74
N ASN A 42 -11.41 32.77 -10.79
CA ASN A 42 -10.87 33.64 -9.75
C ASN A 42 -10.93 33.01 -8.33
N GLY A 43 -10.86 31.67 -8.26
CA GLY A 43 -11.05 30.85 -7.06
C GLY A 43 -11.91 29.62 -7.34
N TRP A 44 -12.02 28.73 -6.34
CA TRP A 44 -12.86 27.53 -6.43
C TRP A 44 -14.35 27.87 -6.37
N SER A 45 -15.05 27.68 -7.50
CA SER A 45 -16.49 27.83 -7.64
C SER A 45 -17.08 26.49 -8.08
N PHE A 46 -17.95 25.90 -7.26
CA PHE A 46 -18.60 24.63 -7.56
C PHE A 46 -20.11 24.81 -7.65
N ASP A 47 -20.70 24.36 -8.76
CA ASP A 47 -22.14 24.38 -8.98
C ASP A 47 -22.79 23.12 -8.39
N TRP A 48 -23.17 23.21 -7.12
CA TRP A 48 -23.87 22.14 -6.41
C TRP A 48 -25.35 22.10 -6.78
N VAL A 49 -25.92 20.91 -6.94
CA VAL A 49 -27.36 20.73 -7.21
C VAL A 49 -28.24 21.23 -6.05
N ARG A 50 -27.71 21.20 -4.82
CA ARG A 50 -28.38 21.72 -3.62
C ARG A 50 -27.46 22.69 -2.90
N ASN A 51 -28.01 23.83 -2.47
CA ASN A 51 -27.29 24.77 -1.63
C ASN A 51 -26.98 24.13 -0.27
N ILE A 52 -25.69 23.94 0.01
CA ILE A 52 -25.20 23.38 1.27
C ILE A 52 -25.04 24.53 2.27
N ILE A 53 -26.12 24.84 2.98
CA ILE A 53 -26.18 26.02 3.87
C ILE A 53 -25.81 25.66 5.32
N SER A 54 -26.11 24.44 5.77
CA SER A 54 -25.92 24.02 7.17
C SER A 54 -25.76 22.50 7.30
N GLY A 55 -25.34 22.07 8.49
CA GLY A 55 -25.14 20.67 8.85
C GLY A 55 -23.73 20.13 8.58
N PRO A 56 -23.51 18.82 8.73
CA PRO A 56 -22.20 18.18 8.58
C PRO A 56 -21.56 18.41 7.19
N ASN A 57 -22.39 18.49 6.16
CA ASN A 57 -21.90 18.72 4.79
C ASN A 57 -21.34 20.14 4.62
N ALA A 58 -21.88 21.14 5.34
CA ALA A 58 -21.38 22.51 5.28
C ALA A 58 -20.00 22.65 5.92
N SER A 59 -19.76 21.97 7.06
CA SER A 59 -18.44 21.95 7.69
C SER A 59 -17.42 21.17 6.88
N GLN A 60 -17.81 20.06 6.26
CA GLN A 60 -16.96 19.31 5.33
C GLN A 60 -16.63 20.12 4.07
N LEU A 61 -17.59 20.85 3.51
CA LEU A 61 -17.36 21.73 2.37
C LEU A 61 -16.40 22.87 2.73
N ALA A 62 -16.55 23.48 3.90
CA ALA A 62 -15.63 24.53 4.36
C ALA A 62 -14.20 23.99 4.55
N LEU A 63 -14.04 22.78 5.12
CA LEU A 63 -12.74 22.12 5.23
C LEU A 63 -12.14 21.81 3.86
N LEU A 64 -12.95 21.31 2.93
CA LEU A 64 -12.53 21.09 1.55
C LEU A 64 -12.05 22.40 0.91
N GLN A 65 -12.87 23.46 0.95
CA GLN A 65 -12.51 24.77 0.39
C GLN A 65 -11.21 25.31 0.98
N ASN A 66 -10.99 25.15 2.29
CA ASN A 66 -9.73 25.55 2.94
C ASN A 66 -8.52 24.73 2.50
N ASN A 67 -8.70 23.43 2.25
CA ASN A 67 -7.60 22.59 1.78
C ASN A 67 -7.24 22.90 0.33
N ILE A 68 -8.24 23.14 -0.52
CA ILE A 68 -8.01 23.36 -1.95
C ILE A 68 -7.66 24.83 -2.26
N SER A 69 -8.02 25.80 -1.40
CA SER A 69 -7.63 27.21 -1.58
C SER A 69 -6.12 27.44 -1.56
N ALA A 70 -5.36 26.54 -0.92
CA ALA A 70 -3.90 26.56 -0.93
C ALA A 70 -3.28 26.12 -2.27
N PHE A 71 -4.06 25.53 -3.17
CA PHE A 71 -3.58 25.08 -4.47
C PHE A 71 -3.78 26.16 -5.52
N THR A 72 -2.70 26.51 -6.23
CA THR A 72 -2.76 27.35 -7.43
C THR A 72 -2.66 26.43 -8.64
N LEU A 73 -3.68 26.49 -9.51
CA LEU A 73 -3.65 25.80 -10.79
C LEU A 73 -2.84 26.63 -11.79
N ASN A 74 -1.93 25.99 -12.51
CA ASN A 74 -1.23 26.59 -13.64
C ASN A 74 -1.78 25.99 -14.94
N ASP A 75 -1.78 26.76 -16.03
CA ASP A 75 -2.18 26.33 -17.38
C ASP A 75 -1.16 25.37 -18.04
N SER A 76 -0.27 24.76 -17.26
CA SER A 76 0.68 23.75 -17.73
C SER A 76 0.00 22.40 -17.91
N GLU A 77 0.54 21.57 -18.81
CA GLU A 77 0.09 20.19 -18.97
C GLU A 77 0.19 19.40 -17.64
N ASP A 78 -0.83 18.58 -17.36
CA ASP A 78 -0.87 17.77 -16.16
C ASP A 78 0.31 16.78 -16.15
N SER A 79 1.04 16.74 -15.03
CA SER A 79 2.17 15.82 -14.86
C SER A 79 1.98 14.91 -13.66
N TRP A 80 2.45 13.66 -13.82
CA TRP A 80 2.42 12.66 -12.76
C TRP A 80 3.78 12.67 -12.07
N ALA A 81 3.79 13.10 -10.81
CA ALA A 81 4.99 13.06 -9.99
C ALA A 81 4.95 11.85 -9.06
N TRP A 82 5.97 11.01 -9.16
CA TRP A 82 6.26 10.05 -8.11
C TRP A 82 6.92 10.82 -6.96
N THR A 83 6.63 10.46 -5.70
CA THR A 83 7.20 11.16 -4.52
C THR A 83 8.21 10.29 -3.75
N VAL A 84 8.36 9.03 -4.15
CA VAL A 84 9.17 8.04 -3.44
C VAL A 84 10.50 7.86 -4.16
N GLY A 85 11.55 8.49 -3.68
CA GLY A 85 12.90 8.34 -4.26
C GLY A 85 13.19 9.24 -5.46
N GLY A 86 12.43 10.33 -5.64
CA GLY A 86 12.63 11.32 -6.70
C GLY A 86 11.31 11.65 -7.40
N HIS A 87 11.38 12.45 -8.47
CA HIS A 87 10.21 12.93 -9.23
C HIS A 87 9.66 11.95 -10.28
N SER A 88 10.43 10.90 -10.60
CA SER A 88 10.07 9.89 -11.60
C SER A 88 9.89 8.52 -10.97
N PHE A 89 8.96 7.73 -11.51
CA PHE A 89 8.77 6.35 -11.09
C PHE A 89 10.02 5.51 -11.37
N SER A 90 10.48 4.79 -10.34
CA SER A 90 11.51 3.76 -10.49
C SER A 90 11.07 2.48 -9.79
N VAL A 91 11.28 1.35 -10.47
CA VAL A 91 11.02 0.02 -9.91
C VAL A 91 11.87 -0.22 -8.66
N SER A 92 13.10 0.31 -8.63
CA SER A 92 14.00 0.19 -7.48
C SER A 92 13.43 0.90 -6.25
N SER A 93 12.99 2.16 -6.38
CA SER A 93 12.41 2.92 -5.26
C SER A 93 11.08 2.32 -4.78
N ALA A 94 10.23 1.88 -5.71
CA ALA A 94 8.98 1.21 -5.37
C ALA A 94 9.23 -0.10 -4.60
N ARG A 95 10.18 -0.92 -5.08
CA ARG A 95 10.56 -2.15 -4.41
C ARG A 95 11.15 -1.91 -3.03
N HIS A 96 12.06 -0.94 -2.88
CA HIS A 96 12.62 -0.60 -1.57
C HIS A 96 11.54 -0.17 -0.57
N LEU A 97 10.55 0.63 -0.99
CA LEU A 97 9.44 1.02 -0.12
C LEU A 97 8.61 -0.19 0.32
N ILE A 98 8.28 -1.08 -0.60
CA ILE A 98 7.51 -2.29 -0.32
C ILE A 98 8.29 -3.20 0.64
N ASP A 99 9.56 -3.45 0.32
CA ASP A 99 10.44 -4.31 1.09
C ASP A 99 10.65 -3.77 2.51
N SER A 100 10.80 -2.45 2.69
CA SER A 100 10.94 -1.82 4.01
C SER A 100 9.73 -1.98 4.93
N ARG A 101 8.54 -2.24 4.36
CA ARG A 101 7.29 -2.38 5.13
C ARG A 101 6.86 -3.84 5.30
N LEU A 102 7.17 -4.68 4.33
CA LEU A 102 6.70 -6.07 4.30
C LEU A 102 7.74 -7.08 4.80
N LEU A 103 9.04 -6.78 4.66
CA LEU A 103 10.08 -7.71 5.06
C LEU A 103 10.50 -7.43 6.50
N PRO A 104 10.37 -8.41 7.43
CA PRO A 104 11.03 -8.31 8.72
C PRO A 104 12.54 -8.14 8.52
N GLU A 105 13.19 -7.48 9.48
CA GLU A 105 14.60 -7.08 9.47
C GLU A 105 15.46 -8.08 8.69
N GLN A 106 16.05 -7.59 7.61
CA GLN A 106 16.67 -8.44 6.62
C GLN A 106 17.92 -9.04 7.28
N GLY A 107 17.82 -10.31 7.67
CA GLY A 107 18.96 -11.05 8.21
C GLY A 107 20.19 -10.96 7.29
N PRO A 108 21.36 -11.39 7.77
CA PRO A 108 22.63 -11.17 7.07
C PRO A 108 22.57 -11.59 5.60
N ALA A 109 23.22 -10.79 4.75
CA ALA A 109 23.30 -11.06 3.32
C ALA A 109 23.77 -12.49 3.07
N THR A 110 23.04 -13.22 2.21
CA THR A 110 23.37 -14.61 1.90
C THR A 110 24.63 -14.68 1.04
N ARG A 111 25.68 -15.32 1.55
CA ARG A 111 26.89 -15.62 0.76
C ARG A 111 26.76 -16.99 0.10
N TRP A 112 26.69 -17.02 -1.22
CA TRP A 112 26.66 -18.26 -1.99
C TRP A 112 28.07 -18.84 -2.11
N CYS A 113 28.24 -20.13 -1.79
CA CYS A 113 29.52 -20.81 -1.95
C CYS A 113 29.55 -21.53 -3.31
N ASN A 114 30.39 -21.08 -4.24
CA ASN A 114 30.45 -21.65 -5.60
C ASN A 114 31.07 -23.05 -5.66
N ILE A 115 31.69 -23.51 -4.58
CA ILE A 115 32.35 -24.82 -4.50
C ILE A 115 31.34 -25.94 -4.22
N ILE A 116 30.25 -25.64 -3.51
CA ILE A 116 29.26 -26.64 -3.14
C ILE A 116 28.11 -26.73 -4.16
N PRO A 117 27.50 -27.91 -4.32
CA PRO A 117 26.30 -28.06 -5.14
C PRO A 117 25.21 -27.05 -4.77
N LYS A 118 24.51 -26.53 -5.79
CA LYS A 118 23.41 -25.55 -5.63
C LYS A 118 22.36 -26.00 -4.60
N LYS A 119 22.07 -27.31 -4.53
CA LYS A 119 21.13 -27.88 -3.55
C LYS A 119 21.54 -27.63 -2.11
N ILE A 120 22.83 -27.78 -1.78
CA ILE A 120 23.36 -27.55 -0.44
C ILE A 120 23.30 -26.07 -0.09
N ASN A 121 23.70 -25.21 -1.03
CA ASN A 121 23.58 -23.76 -0.91
C ASN A 121 22.14 -23.33 -0.57
N ILE A 122 21.14 -23.86 -1.29
CA ILE A 122 19.72 -23.57 -1.02
C ILE A 122 19.30 -24.11 0.35
N PHE A 123 19.75 -25.31 0.73
CA PHE A 123 19.46 -25.89 2.04
C PHE A 123 19.98 -25.00 3.18
N VAL A 124 21.26 -24.60 3.12
CA VAL A 124 21.88 -23.71 4.10
C VAL A 124 21.16 -22.36 4.15
N TRP A 125 20.82 -21.78 2.99
CA TRP A 125 20.04 -20.54 2.94
C TRP A 125 18.68 -20.68 3.63
N ARG A 126 17.97 -21.79 3.43
CA ARG A 126 16.69 -22.05 4.11
C ARG A 126 16.90 -22.27 5.61
N ALA A 127 17.95 -22.96 6.03
CA ALA A 127 18.29 -23.17 7.43
C ALA A 127 18.57 -21.85 8.16
N LEU A 128 19.44 -21.00 7.60
CA LEU A 128 19.81 -19.70 8.19
C LEU A 128 18.64 -18.73 8.34
N ARG A 129 17.59 -18.87 7.50
CA ARG A 129 16.38 -18.04 7.56
C ARG A 129 15.23 -18.70 8.30
N ASP A 130 15.45 -19.85 8.94
CA ASP A 130 14.43 -20.65 9.63
C ASP A 130 13.23 -20.97 8.71
N ARG A 131 13.54 -21.39 7.46
CA ARG A 131 12.58 -21.71 6.38
C ARG A 131 12.62 -23.17 5.94
N LEU A 132 13.22 -24.05 6.76
CA LEU A 132 13.07 -25.49 6.57
C LEU A 132 11.63 -25.91 6.88
N PRO A 133 11.09 -26.95 6.21
CA PRO A 133 9.72 -27.43 6.41
C PRO A 133 9.60 -28.25 7.70
N THR A 134 10.06 -27.70 8.82
CA THR A 134 9.94 -28.32 10.14
C THR A 134 8.51 -28.16 10.66
N ARG A 135 8.06 -29.05 11.56
CA ARG A 135 6.69 -28.98 12.12
C ARG A 135 6.42 -27.65 12.82
N TRP A 136 7.43 -27.10 13.51
CA TRP A 136 7.36 -25.74 14.07
C TRP A 136 7.08 -24.67 13.00
N ASN A 137 7.78 -24.73 11.87
CA ASN A 137 7.63 -23.75 10.78
C ASN A 137 6.33 -23.92 10.00
N LEU A 138 5.83 -25.15 9.88
CA LEU A 138 4.54 -25.44 9.27
C LEU A 138 3.39 -24.93 10.14
N SER A 139 3.46 -25.15 11.46
CA SER A 139 2.45 -24.65 12.41
C SER A 139 2.36 -23.12 12.43
N ARG A 140 3.50 -22.40 12.39
CA ARG A 140 3.51 -20.93 12.27
C ARG A 140 2.87 -20.42 10.97
N LYS A 141 2.71 -21.26 9.96
CA LYS A 141 2.02 -20.95 8.69
C LYS A 141 0.54 -21.36 8.70
N GLY A 142 0.01 -21.82 9.84
CA GLY A 142 -1.39 -22.25 9.96
C GLY A 142 -1.66 -23.65 9.42
N ILE A 143 -0.63 -24.49 9.21
CA ILE A 143 -0.84 -25.90 8.86
C ILE A 143 -1.07 -26.66 10.16
N GLU A 144 -2.25 -27.26 10.28
CA GLU A 144 -2.61 -28.08 11.44
C GLU A 144 -1.82 -29.39 11.45
N LEU A 145 -1.18 -29.69 12.58
CA LEU A 145 -0.40 -30.90 12.80
C LEU A 145 -0.81 -31.51 14.13
N ASN A 146 -0.94 -32.84 14.18
CA ASN A 146 -1.34 -33.58 15.39
C ASN A 146 -0.37 -33.39 16.58
N SER A 147 0.88 -33.06 16.30
CA SER A 147 1.94 -32.80 17.28
C SER A 147 3.03 -31.95 16.64
N LEU A 148 3.72 -31.14 17.45
CA LEU A 148 4.90 -30.36 17.05
C LEU A 148 6.21 -31.10 17.34
N ASN A 149 6.14 -32.25 18.00
CA ASN A 149 7.31 -33.03 18.36
C ASN A 149 7.94 -33.70 17.15
N TYR A 150 9.24 -33.88 17.22
CA TYR A 150 9.99 -34.60 16.21
C TYR A 150 9.67 -36.11 16.26
N PRO A 151 9.26 -36.73 15.14
CA PRO A 151 8.77 -38.12 15.13
C PRO A 151 9.76 -39.17 15.66
N ILE A 152 11.06 -38.87 15.64
CA ILE A 152 12.10 -39.84 16.04
C ILE A 152 12.35 -39.83 17.55
N CYS A 153 12.34 -38.65 18.18
CA CYS A 153 12.64 -38.55 19.62
C CYS A 153 11.39 -38.31 20.48
N ASP A 154 10.29 -37.86 19.89
CA ASP A 154 8.99 -37.48 20.47
C ASP A 154 9.04 -36.66 21.78
N THR A 155 10.18 -36.07 22.07
CA THR A 155 10.47 -35.41 23.36
C THR A 155 10.77 -33.94 23.18
N ARG A 156 11.09 -33.51 21.95
CA ARG A 156 11.42 -32.11 21.62
C ARG A 156 10.68 -31.66 20.37
N ILE A 157 10.37 -30.38 20.34
CA ILE A 157 9.76 -29.71 19.17
C ILE A 157 10.71 -29.83 17.99
N GLU A 158 10.17 -30.20 16.83
CA GLU A 158 10.89 -30.20 15.57
C GLU A 158 11.14 -28.76 15.11
N SER A 159 12.25 -28.20 15.58
CA SER A 159 12.81 -26.92 15.14
C SER A 159 13.97 -27.13 14.18
N THR A 160 14.36 -26.09 13.45
CA THR A 160 15.49 -26.13 12.50
C THR A 160 16.78 -26.63 13.16
N PHE A 161 17.05 -26.26 14.41
CA PHE A 161 18.20 -26.75 15.19
C PHE A 161 18.11 -28.21 15.64
N HIS A 162 16.90 -28.75 15.73
CA HIS A 162 16.68 -30.14 16.11
C HIS A 162 16.72 -31.08 14.88
N THR A 163 16.49 -30.54 13.68
CA THR A 163 16.48 -31.29 12.41
C THR A 163 17.81 -31.30 11.65
N ILE A 164 18.73 -30.39 11.98
CA ILE A 164 20.08 -30.30 11.40
C ILE A 164 21.03 -31.09 12.29
#